data_AF-A0A0W8J9D6-F1
#
_entry.id   AF-A0A0W8J9D6-F1
#
_cell.length_a   1.000
_cell.length_b   1.000
_cell.length_c   1.000
_cell.angle_alpha   90.00
_cell.angle_beta   90.00
_cell.angle_gamma   90.00
#
_symmetry.space_group_name_H-M   'P 1'
#
loop_
_entity.id
_entity.type
_entity.pdbx_description
1 polymer ?
#
loop_
_entity_poly.entity_id
_entity_poly.type
_entity_poly.pdbx_seq_one_letter_code
_entity_poly.pdbx_strand_id
1 'polypeptide(L)'
;MFDIGFWELVLIAVIALVVLGPERLPHAIRSLARLIASVKKIANSVQHELSQELQIQELKDKHRQAEQTKVNEPFPEFLQSHQSVDTTTRDVEQPSAHDKSAEEQSK
;
A
#
# COMPACT_ATOMS: atom_id res chain seq x y z
N MET A 1 -3.26 5.49 2.60
CA MET A 1 -3.85 5.73 3.94
C MET A 1 -3.02 5.13 5.09
N PHE A 2 -1.74 4.85 4.88
CA PHE A 2 -0.77 4.55 5.96
C PHE A 2 0.50 5.33 5.66
N ASP A 3 0.38 6.64 5.66
CA ASP A 3 1.50 7.56 5.52
C ASP A 3 2.20 7.71 6.87
N ILE A 4 2.60 6.58 7.48
CA ILE A 4 3.31 6.56 8.77
C ILE A 4 4.75 6.98 8.50
N GLY A 5 5.06 8.22 8.86
CA GLY A 5 6.39 8.79 8.85
C GLY A 5 7.23 8.35 10.05
N PHE A 6 8.54 8.64 9.96
CA PHE A 6 9.47 8.39 11.06
C PHE A 6 9.01 9.04 12.38
N TRP A 7 8.48 10.27 12.30
CA TRP A 7 7.99 10.99 13.47
C TRP A 7 6.80 10.32 14.15
N GLU A 8 5.87 9.72 13.40
CA GLU A 8 4.72 9.01 13.96
C GLU A 8 5.15 7.71 14.65
N LEU A 9 6.12 6.97 14.08
CA LEU A 9 6.69 5.79 14.75
C LEU A 9 7.34 6.15 16.08
N VAL A 10 8.11 7.24 16.13
CA VAL A 10 8.72 7.72 17.39
C VAL A 10 7.64 8.08 18.40
N LEU A 11 6.60 8.80 17.98
CA LEU A 11 5.48 9.17 18.87
C LEU A 11 4.79 7.93 19.46
N ILE A 12 4.47 6.94 18.61
CA ILE A 12 3.86 5.68 19.05
C ILE A 12 4.80 4.93 20.00
N ALA A 13 6.11 4.90 19.72
CA ALA A 13 7.09 4.27 20.59
C ALA A 13 7.12 4.93 21.97
N VAL A 14 7.12 6.27 22.04
CA VAL A 14 7.07 7.00 23.31
C VAL A 14 5.79 6.67 24.08
N ILE A 15 4.63 6.71 23.43
CA ILE A 15 3.35 6.36 24.06
C ILE A 15 3.38 4.92 24.59
N ALA A 16 3.89 3.97 23.80
CA ALA A 16 4.02 2.58 24.21
C ALA A 16 4.95 2.42 25.41
N LEU A 17 6.06 3.17 25.47
CA LEU A 17 6.98 3.18 26.62
C LEU A 17 6.32 3.75 27.87
N VAL A 18 5.46 4.76 27.76
CA VAL A 18 4.77 5.34 28.92
C VAL A 18 3.66 4.40 29.44
N VAL A 19 2.86 3.83 28.53
CA VAL A 19 1.72 2.98 28.90
C VAL A 19 2.18 1.63 29.42
N LEU A 20 3.07 0.96 28.67
CA LEU A 20 3.51 -0.38 28.99
C LEU A 20 4.73 -0.36 29.92
N GLY A 21 5.54 0.70 29.87
CA GLY A 21 6.82 0.80 30.58
C GLY A 21 8.00 0.37 29.71
N PRO A 22 9.17 1.03 29.84
CA PRO A 22 10.37 0.72 29.05
C PRO A 22 10.92 -0.69 29.30
N GLU A 23 10.66 -1.27 30.47
CA GLU A 23 11.13 -2.61 30.80
C GLU A 23 10.19 -3.72 30.27
N ARG A 24 8.90 -3.42 30.12
CA ARG A 24 7.88 -4.43 29.76
C ARG A 24 7.68 -4.55 28.26
N LEU A 25 7.85 -3.46 27.51
CA LEU A 25 7.80 -3.46 26.05
C LEU A 25 8.77 -4.47 25.41
N PRO A 26 10.09 -4.47 25.71
CA PRO A 26 11.01 -5.44 25.15
C PRO A 26 10.69 -6.88 25.61
N HIS A 27 10.15 -7.05 26.82
CA HIS A 27 9.72 -8.35 27.31
C HIS A 27 8.51 -8.89 26.51
N ALA A 28 7.53 -8.04 26.22
CA ALA A 28 6.35 -8.39 25.42
C ALA A 28 6.73 -8.77 23.98
N ILE A 29 7.58 -7.96 23.32
CA ILE A 29 8.09 -8.27 21.98
C ILE A 29 8.83 -9.61 21.99
N ARG A 30 9.71 -9.87 22.97
CA ARG A 30 10.43 -11.15 23.07
C ARG A 30 9.49 -12.34 23.25
N SER A 31 8.41 -12.20 24.03
CA SER A 31 7.43 -13.26 24.22
C SER A 31 6.65 -13.55 22.94
N LEU A 32 6.18 -12.50 22.25
CA LEU A 32 5.51 -12.64 20.96
C LEU A 32 6.44 -13.21 19.88
N ALA A 33 7.69 -12.72 19.82
CA ALA A 33 8.71 -13.20 18.90
C ALA A 33 9.03 -14.68 19.13
N ARG A 34 9.11 -15.13 20.39
CA ARG A 34 9.28 -16.55 20.73
C ARG A 34 8.11 -17.40 20.26
N LEU A 35 6.87 -16.90 20.39
CA LEU A 35 5.68 -17.60 19.89
C LEU A 35 5.75 -17.77 18.37
N ILE A 36 5.99 -16.67 17.65
CA ILE A 36 6.11 -16.67 16.17
C ILE A 36 7.27 -17.58 15.72
N ALA A 37 8.41 -17.50 16.39
CA ALA A 37 9.58 -18.32 16.08
C ALA A 37 9.29 -19.82 16.30
N SER A 38 8.52 -20.16 17.34
CA SER A 38 8.14 -21.54 17.64
C SER A 38 7.22 -22.09 16.56
N VAL A 39 6.20 -21.33 16.14
CA VAL A 39 5.31 -21.71 15.03
C VAL A 39 6.09 -21.87 13.73
N LYS A 40 6.98 -20.92 13.41
CA LYS A 40 7.86 -21.01 12.24
C LYS A 40 8.74 -22.25 12.27
N LYS A 41 9.29 -22.61 13.44
CA LYS A 41 10.13 -23.81 13.61
C LYS A 41 9.31 -25.08 13.34
N ILE A 42 8.10 -25.16 13.87
CA ILE A 42 7.20 -26.32 13.64
C ILE A 42 6.88 -26.44 12.14
N ALA A 43 6.53 -25.33 11.48
CA ALA A 43 6.26 -25.32 10.04
C ALA A 43 7.48 -25.79 9.22
N ASN A 44 8.68 -25.34 9.60
CA ASN A 44 9.93 -25.75 8.96
C ASN A 44 10.24 -27.24 9.19
N SER A 45 10.01 -27.77 10.39
CA SER A 45 10.21 -29.20 10.71
C SER A 45 9.25 -30.08 9.92
N VAL A 46 7.97 -29.70 9.86
CA VAL A 46 6.95 -30.40 9.04
C VAL A 46 7.34 -30.36 7.57
N GLN A 47 7.74 -29.19 7.03
CA GLN A 47 8.24 -29.11 5.66
C GLN A 47 9.48 -30.00 5.44
N HIS A 48 10.38 -30.09 6.42
CA HIS A 48 11.59 -30.90 6.32
C HIS A 48 11.27 -32.40 6.31
N GLU A 49 10.40 -32.86 7.21
CA GLU A 49 9.93 -34.25 7.27
C GLU A 49 9.12 -34.62 6.01
N LEU A 50 8.21 -33.74 5.56
CA LEU A 50 7.52 -33.93 4.28
C LEU A 50 8.47 -33.85 3.09
N SER A 51 9.56 -33.08 3.13
CA SER A 51 10.53 -33.05 2.03
C SER A 51 11.44 -34.29 2.00
N GLN A 52 11.65 -34.91 3.17
CA GLN A 52 12.43 -36.15 3.27
C GLN A 52 11.62 -37.39 2.90
N GLU A 53 10.30 -37.41 3.12
CA GLU A 53 9.41 -38.51 2.73
C GLU A 53 8.71 -38.26 1.37
N LEU A 54 8.36 -37.01 1.05
CA LEU A 54 7.65 -36.57 -0.16
C LEU A 54 8.48 -35.59 -1.00
N GLN A 55 9.53 -36.12 -1.62
CA GLN A 55 9.93 -35.70 -2.96
C GLN A 55 8.88 -36.10 -4.04
N ILE A 56 7.61 -36.23 -3.69
CA ILE A 56 6.53 -36.58 -4.61
C ILE A 56 5.71 -35.32 -4.93
N GLN A 57 6.31 -34.50 -5.79
CA GLN A 57 5.70 -33.71 -6.87
C GLN A 57 4.59 -32.66 -6.60
N GLU A 58 3.82 -32.64 -5.51
CA GLU A 58 2.56 -31.87 -5.52
C GLU A 58 2.57 -30.47 -4.86
N LEU A 59 3.51 -30.16 -3.95
CA LEU A 59 3.53 -28.83 -3.32
C LEU A 59 3.99 -27.71 -4.26
N LYS A 60 4.72 -28.04 -5.34
CA LYS A 60 5.09 -27.08 -6.39
C LYS A 60 3.89 -26.63 -7.23
N ASP A 61 2.90 -27.50 -7.43
CA ASP A 61 1.73 -27.19 -8.25
C ASP A 61 0.69 -26.33 -7.52
N LYS A 62 0.58 -26.48 -6.19
CA LYS A 62 -0.35 -25.65 -5.39
C LYS A 62 0.12 -24.21 -5.22
N HIS A 63 1.43 -23.97 -5.20
CA HIS A 63 1.96 -22.59 -5.20
C HIS A 63 1.86 -21.94 -6.59
N ARG A 64 2.08 -22.71 -7.67
CA ARG A 64 1.95 -22.19 -9.04
C ARG A 64 0.50 -21.82 -9.41
N GLN A 65 -0.50 -22.48 -8.82
CA GLN A 65 -1.92 -22.11 -9.00
C GLN A 65 -2.34 -20.91 -8.14
N ALA A 66 -1.80 -20.76 -6.92
CA ALA A 66 -2.05 -19.59 -6.08
C ALA A 66 -1.46 -18.29 -6.68
N GLU A 67 -0.34 -18.39 -7.41
CA GLU A 67 0.20 -17.27 -8.20
C GLU A 67 -0.65 -16.96 -9.45
N GLN A 68 -1.24 -17.97 -10.10
CA GLN A 68 -2.05 -17.77 -11.30
C GLN A 68 -3.39 -17.07 -11.04
N THR A 69 -3.97 -17.22 -9.85
CA THR A 69 -5.26 -16.56 -9.52
C THR A 69 -5.11 -15.11 -9.06
N LYS A 70 -3.91 -14.63 -8.70
CA LYS A 70 -3.70 -13.24 -8.20
C LYS A 70 -2.93 -12.32 -9.15
N VAL A 71 -2.48 -12.83 -10.31
CA VAL A 71 -1.71 -12.07 -11.32
C VAL A 71 -2.56 -11.65 -12.53
N ASN A 72 -3.83 -12.06 -12.61
CA ASN A 72 -4.73 -11.74 -13.73
C ASN A 72 -5.96 -10.91 -13.34
N GLU A 73 -5.82 -9.95 -12.44
CA GLU A 73 -6.65 -8.74 -12.55
C GLU A 73 -5.84 -7.72 -13.33
N PRO A 74 -6.07 -7.59 -14.64
CA PRO A 74 -5.52 -6.46 -15.36
C PRO A 74 -6.17 -5.22 -14.75
N PHE A 75 -5.35 -4.30 -14.22
CA PHE A 75 -5.71 -2.91 -14.09
C PHE A 75 -5.43 -2.24 -15.46
N PRO A 76 -6.42 -2.07 -16.36
CA PRO A 76 -6.28 -1.09 -17.42
C PRO A 76 -7.41 -0.05 -17.41
N GLU A 77 -8.42 -0.12 -16.52
CA GLU A 77 -9.55 0.81 -16.60
C GLU A 77 -9.29 2.18 -15.94
N PHE A 78 -8.33 2.29 -15.02
CA PHE A 78 -8.05 3.56 -14.32
C PHE A 78 -7.10 4.50 -15.09
N LEU A 79 -6.44 4.03 -16.14
CA LEU A 79 -5.54 4.87 -16.95
C LEU A 79 -6.22 5.44 -18.21
N GLN A 80 -7.42 4.96 -18.57
CA GLN A 80 -8.20 5.51 -19.68
C GLN A 80 -9.02 6.76 -19.30
N SER A 81 -9.28 6.99 -18.01
CA SER A 81 -10.05 8.15 -17.55
C SER A 81 -9.24 9.46 -17.48
N HIS A 82 -7.93 9.43 -17.71
CA HIS A 82 -7.08 10.64 -17.68
C HIS A 82 -6.89 11.33 -19.04
N GLN A 83 -7.32 10.73 -20.17
CA GLN A 83 -7.18 11.36 -21.49
C GLN A 83 -8.41 12.19 -21.91
N SER A 84 -9.51 12.13 -21.14
CA SER A 84 -10.74 12.88 -21.44
C SER A 84 -10.90 14.18 -20.65
N VAL A 85 -9.89 14.61 -19.89
CA VAL A 85 -9.97 15.83 -19.04
C VAL A 85 -9.30 17.05 -19.69
N ASP A 86 -8.59 16.89 -20.81
CA ASP A 86 -7.90 17.99 -21.52
C ASP A 86 -8.77 18.76 -22.54
N THR A 87 -10.03 18.37 -22.77
CA THR A 87 -10.90 19.03 -23.78
C THR A 87 -11.92 20.04 -23.23
N THR A 88 -12.05 20.22 -21.92
CA THR A 88 -12.99 21.22 -21.34
C THR A 88 -12.33 22.58 -21.08
N THR A 89 -11.02 22.71 -21.25
CA THR A 89 -10.29 23.98 -21.06
C THR A 89 -9.98 24.69 -22.39
N ARG A 90 -10.78 24.44 -23.44
CA ARG A 90 -10.65 25.13 -24.75
C ARG A 90 -11.90 25.88 -25.20
N ASP A 91 -12.91 26.01 -24.34
CA ASP A 91 -14.16 26.74 -24.65
C ASP A 91 -14.54 27.83 -23.62
N VAL A 92 -13.66 28.18 -22.68
CA VAL A 92 -13.89 29.32 -21.75
C VAL A 92 -12.97 30.52 -22.01
N GLU A 93 -12.02 30.42 -22.94
CA GLU A 93 -11.15 31.55 -23.29
C GLU A 93 -11.45 32.09 -24.70
N GLN A 94 -12.31 33.11 -24.71
CA GLN A 94 -12.49 34.16 -25.73
C GLN A 94 -13.43 33.90 -26.93
N PRO A 95 -14.60 34.54 -26.95
CA PRO A 95 -14.98 35.35 -28.09
C PRO A 95 -14.15 36.65 -28.04
N SER A 96 -13.18 36.74 -28.94
CA SER A 96 -12.53 38.00 -29.27
C SER A 96 -13.52 38.96 -29.95
N ALA A 97 -13.42 40.22 -29.55
CA ALA A 97 -13.61 41.43 -30.36
C ALA A 97 -15.04 41.90 -30.75
N HIS A 98 -15.62 42.69 -29.85
CA HIS A 98 -16.40 43.91 -30.16
C HIS A 98 -16.37 44.75 -28.87
N ASP A 99 -15.95 46.01 -28.77
CA ASP A 99 -15.54 47.04 -29.71
C ASP A 99 -14.72 48.05 -28.87
N LYS A 100 -13.62 48.57 -29.43
CA LYS A 100 -12.96 49.75 -28.86
C LYS A 100 -13.62 50.96 -29.51
N SER A 101 -14.31 51.81 -28.76
CA SER A 101 -14.46 53.23 -29.10
C SER A 101 -15.01 54.03 -27.93
N ALA A 102 -14.38 55.20 -27.75
CA ALA A 102 -14.95 56.42 -27.17
C ALA A 102 -15.22 56.39 -25.64
N GLU A 103 -14.53 57.25 -24.90
CA GLU A 103 -15.15 58.46 -24.31
C GLU A 103 -16.05 58.07 -23.11
N GLU A 104 -15.84 58.55 -21.90
CA GLU A 104 -15.60 59.93 -21.56
C GLU A 104 -15.11 59.97 -20.10
N GLN A 105 -14.10 60.81 -19.88
CA GLN A 105 -13.99 61.55 -18.65
C GLN A 105 -15.31 62.28 -18.37
N SER A 106 -15.55 62.59 -17.09
CA SER A 106 -16.36 63.73 -16.64
C SER A 106 -17.88 63.56 -16.72
N LYS A 107 -18.53 63.39 -15.56
CA LYS A 107 -19.12 64.52 -14.80
C LYS A 107 -19.85 64.04 -13.55
#